data_AF-A0A7V9ETP1-F1
#
_entry.id   AF-A0A7V9ETP1-F1
#
_cell.length_a   1.000
_cell.length_b   1.000
_cell.length_c   1.000
_cell.angle_alpha   90.00
_cell.angle_beta   90.00
_cell.angle_gamma   90.00
#
_symmetry.space_group_name_H-M   'P 1'
#
loop_
_entity.id
_entity.type
_entity.pdbx_description
1 polymer ?
#
loop_
_entity_poly.entity_id
_entity_poly.type
_entity_poly.pdbx_seq_one_letter_code
_entity_poly.pdbx_strand_id
1 'polypeptide(L)'
;SALACGQCHSVWAFDGMEEKIDFNRHGGKFRPGKDDLVQRFVVQPNEPDHPTQKDFIRQTEPDFFRNRFWGDGMIRVTGREMNGVQASPCFKGGEFSCLSCHEMHPATPTTRAALKTWASSDQLAPQMASDQACLQCHQEMASRLTSHTHHEIGSSGSSCYNCHMPHTTFGLLHAMRSHQISSPNVRESLDHGRPNACNLCHLDQTLSWTANKLHDWYKQPLPELSDDDKTISAAVQWLVRGDAGQRALLAWGMGWEPAQKISGRDWLYPYLSYTLLDPYAAVRFDAWKSLQTLPGFADFKFTYTAAADALSEAVKQSYQKWWNELRPANPNFDPKTGLDPEGRFQQELFQRLRRERDDTPIVLAE
;
A
#
# COMPACT_ATOMS: atom_id res chain seq x y z
N SER A 1 17.05 -7.49 20.67
CA SER A 1 16.17 -8.34 19.83
C SER A 1 14.99 -7.51 19.31
N ALA A 2 14.74 -7.55 17.99
CA ALA A 2 13.59 -6.90 17.34
C ALA A 2 12.24 -7.46 17.83
N LEU A 3 12.24 -8.64 18.45
CA LEU A 3 11.06 -9.26 19.05
C LEU A 3 10.43 -8.40 20.15
N ALA A 4 11.18 -7.49 20.78
CA ALA A 4 10.61 -6.53 21.72
C ALA A 4 9.51 -5.66 21.06
N CYS A 5 9.72 -5.25 19.81
CA CYS A 5 8.69 -4.57 19.01
C CYS A 5 7.65 -5.58 18.51
N GLY A 6 8.09 -6.74 18.02
CA GLY A 6 7.23 -7.81 17.50
C GLY A 6 6.19 -8.32 18.50
N GLN A 7 6.40 -8.10 19.80
CA GLN A 7 5.40 -8.34 20.86
C GLN A 7 4.05 -7.65 20.61
N CYS A 8 4.09 -6.44 20.06
CA CYS A 8 2.93 -5.59 19.85
C CYS A 8 2.72 -5.33 18.36
N HIS A 9 3.82 -5.24 17.60
CA HIS A 9 3.82 -4.86 16.20
C HIS A 9 3.91 -6.07 15.26
N SER A 10 3.19 -7.14 15.57
CA SER A 10 3.11 -8.32 14.72
C SER A 10 1.73 -8.95 14.77
N VAL A 11 1.36 -9.64 13.70
CA VAL A 11 0.31 -10.64 13.74
C VAL A 11 0.92 -11.86 14.41
N TRP A 12 0.46 -12.18 15.61
CA TRP A 12 0.92 -13.33 16.38
C TRP A 12 -0.24 -14.25 16.72
N ALA A 13 0.09 -15.51 16.99
CA ALA A 13 -0.82 -16.51 17.53
C ALA A 13 -0.13 -17.28 18.67
N PHE A 14 -0.91 -17.86 19.57
CA PHE A 14 -0.37 -18.67 20.66
C PHE A 14 0.16 -20.00 20.13
N ASP A 15 1.24 -20.50 20.73
CA ASP A 15 1.84 -21.79 20.35
C ASP A 15 0.88 -22.96 20.64
N GLY A 16 -0.01 -22.78 21.63
CA GLY A 16 -1.04 -23.74 22.00
C GLY A 16 -2.06 -23.16 22.99
N MET A 17 -3.03 -24.00 23.36
CA MET A 17 -4.07 -23.62 24.32
C MET A 17 -3.50 -23.46 25.74
N GLU A 18 -2.47 -24.25 26.10
CA GLU A 18 -1.80 -24.13 27.38
C GLU A 18 -1.13 -22.76 27.54
N GLU A 19 -0.37 -22.33 26.53
CA GLU A 19 0.29 -21.03 26.47
C GLU A 19 -0.73 -19.89 26.49
N LYS A 20 -1.86 -20.04 25.78
CA LYS A 20 -2.97 -19.07 25.83
C LYS A 20 -3.55 -18.95 27.24
N ILE A 21 -3.83 -20.06 27.92
CA ILE A 21 -4.38 -20.07 29.28
C ILE A 21 -3.40 -19.42 30.25
N ASP A 22 -2.11 -19.78 30.14
CA ASP A 22 -1.05 -19.23 30.98
C ASP A 22 -0.86 -17.72 30.75
N PHE A 23 -0.83 -17.27 29.49
CA PHE A 23 -0.79 -15.85 29.14
C PHE A 23 -1.98 -15.08 29.72
N ASN A 24 -3.19 -15.64 29.64
CA ASN A 24 -4.39 -14.99 30.18
C ASN A 24 -4.38 -14.90 31.72
N ARG A 25 -3.73 -15.85 32.41
CA ARG A 25 -3.67 -15.87 33.89
C ARG A 25 -2.51 -15.03 34.45
N HIS A 26 -1.38 -15.02 33.75
CA HIS A 26 -0.11 -14.51 34.30
C HIS A 26 0.52 -13.41 33.44
N GLY A 27 -0.07 -13.09 32.28
CA GLY A 27 0.46 -12.14 31.31
C GLY A 27 1.60 -12.71 30.45
N GLY A 28 2.17 -11.83 29.63
CA GLY A 28 3.28 -12.16 28.74
C GLY A 28 4.57 -12.47 29.49
N LYS A 29 5.17 -13.63 29.19
CA LYS A 29 6.43 -14.10 29.78
C LYS A 29 7.69 -13.60 29.07
N PHE A 30 7.56 -13.06 27.87
CA PHE A 30 8.70 -12.48 27.16
C PHE A 30 9.39 -11.40 28.00
N ARG A 31 10.71 -11.33 27.86
CA ARG A 31 11.53 -10.27 28.42
C ARG A 31 12.44 -9.73 27.32
N PRO A 32 12.70 -8.41 27.27
CA PRO A 32 13.64 -7.84 26.31
C PRO A 32 14.99 -8.56 26.33
N GLY A 33 15.53 -8.82 25.14
CA GLY A 33 16.80 -9.57 24.98
C GLY A 33 16.62 -11.07 24.77
N LYS A 34 15.39 -11.60 24.75
CA LYS A 34 15.10 -12.98 24.34
C LYS A 34 15.04 -13.13 22.82
N ASP A 35 15.30 -14.35 22.36
CA ASP A 35 15.35 -14.75 20.94
C ASP A 35 14.06 -15.40 20.44
N ASP A 36 13.07 -15.59 21.32
CA ASP A 36 11.71 -16.03 21.02
C ASP A 36 10.68 -15.19 21.80
N LEU A 37 9.38 -15.38 21.52
CA LEU A 37 8.29 -14.69 22.24
C LEU A 37 7.70 -15.53 23.40
N VAL A 38 8.32 -16.67 23.76
CA VAL A 38 8.08 -17.56 24.92
C VAL A 38 6.69 -18.24 25.01
N GLN A 39 5.65 -17.80 24.29
CA GLN A 39 4.26 -18.33 24.37
C GLN A 39 3.47 -18.21 23.06
N ARG A 40 4.08 -17.59 22.06
CA ARG A 40 3.44 -17.17 20.83
C ARG A 40 4.47 -17.14 19.73
N PHE A 41 4.01 -17.19 18.50
CA PHE A 41 4.82 -17.05 17.32
C PHE A 41 4.28 -15.93 16.43
N VAL A 42 5.16 -15.33 15.64
CA VAL A 42 4.78 -14.37 14.60
C VAL A 42 4.24 -15.16 13.42
N VAL A 43 2.99 -14.93 13.05
CA VAL A 43 2.33 -15.69 11.99
C VAL A 43 2.88 -15.25 10.64
N GLN A 44 3.54 -16.18 9.95
CA GLN A 44 3.94 -16.03 8.55
C GLN A 44 3.15 -17.02 7.68
N PRO A 45 2.20 -16.58 6.83
CA PRO A 45 1.26 -17.48 6.18
C PRO A 45 1.90 -18.57 5.32
N ASN A 46 3.03 -18.24 4.69
CA ASN A 46 3.70 -19.06 3.68
C ASN A 46 5.00 -19.72 4.18
N GLU A 47 5.40 -19.46 5.42
CA GLU A 47 6.53 -20.17 6.03
C GLU A 47 6.07 -21.55 6.55
N PRO A 48 6.93 -22.58 6.54
CA PRO A 48 6.55 -23.96 6.87
C PRO A 48 6.38 -24.21 8.39
N ASP A 49 6.60 -23.21 9.23
CA ASP A 49 6.50 -23.31 10.69
C ASP A 49 5.05 -23.40 11.18
N HIS A 50 4.86 -23.94 12.40
CA HIS A 50 3.56 -24.01 13.09
C HIS A 50 2.37 -24.49 12.21
N PRO A 51 2.51 -25.58 11.42
CA PRO A 51 1.48 -25.98 10.46
C PRO A 51 0.15 -26.29 11.15
N THR A 52 0.18 -27.00 12.27
CA THR A 52 -1.03 -27.36 13.04
C THR A 52 -1.78 -26.13 13.54
N GLN A 53 -1.08 -25.11 14.04
CA GLN A 53 -1.68 -23.86 14.52
C GLN A 53 -2.27 -23.06 13.36
N LYS A 54 -1.56 -22.97 12.23
CA LYS A 54 -2.03 -22.27 11.02
C LYS A 54 -3.24 -22.95 10.39
N ASP A 55 -3.30 -24.27 10.43
CA ASP A 55 -4.47 -25.06 9.98
C ASP A 55 -5.66 -24.84 10.91
N PHE A 56 -5.42 -24.84 12.22
CA PHE A 56 -6.46 -24.52 13.20
C PHE A 56 -7.04 -23.12 12.96
N ILE A 57 -6.20 -22.10 12.79
CA ILE A 57 -6.64 -20.73 12.46
C ILE A 57 -7.47 -20.71 11.19
N ARG A 58 -7.06 -21.41 10.11
CA ARG A 58 -7.84 -21.50 8.86
C ARG A 58 -9.24 -22.08 9.08
N GLN A 59 -9.37 -23.05 9.98
CA GLN A 59 -10.63 -23.71 10.29
C GLN A 59 -11.53 -22.87 11.19
N THR A 60 -10.97 -22.15 12.16
CA THR A 60 -11.75 -21.42 13.18
C THR A 60 -11.96 -19.94 12.86
N GLU A 61 -11.05 -19.34 12.09
CA GLU A 61 -11.04 -17.93 11.73
C GLU A 61 -10.77 -17.79 10.22
N PRO A 62 -11.74 -18.11 9.35
CA PRO A 62 -11.54 -18.19 7.90
C PRO A 62 -11.02 -16.89 7.28
N ASP A 63 -11.28 -15.76 7.93
CA ASP A 63 -10.90 -14.44 7.44
C ASP A 63 -9.55 -13.97 7.99
N PHE A 64 -8.93 -14.74 8.90
CA PHE A 64 -7.74 -14.32 9.63
C PHE A 64 -6.62 -13.85 8.71
N PHE A 65 -6.34 -14.65 7.67
CA PHE A 65 -5.25 -14.43 6.74
C PHE A 65 -5.59 -13.34 5.72
N ARG A 66 -6.74 -13.42 5.04
CA ARG A 66 -7.12 -12.44 3.99
C ARG A 66 -7.25 -11.01 4.52
N ASN A 67 -7.67 -10.86 5.78
CA ASN A 67 -7.83 -9.55 6.41
C ASN A 67 -6.50 -8.93 6.87
N ARG A 68 -5.41 -9.69 6.89
CA ARG A 68 -4.11 -9.25 7.43
C ARG A 68 -2.98 -9.31 6.42
N PHE A 69 -3.08 -10.21 5.44
CA PHE A 69 -2.04 -10.48 4.46
C PHE A 69 -2.60 -10.44 3.04
N TRP A 70 -1.75 -10.05 2.10
CA TRP A 70 -1.90 -10.36 0.69
C TRP A 70 -1.72 -11.88 0.45
N GLY A 71 -2.11 -12.37 -0.73
CA GLY A 71 -2.00 -13.78 -1.08
C GLY A 71 -0.57 -14.34 -1.07
N ASP A 72 0.44 -13.49 -1.27
CA ASP A 72 1.88 -13.82 -1.15
C ASP A 72 2.37 -13.87 0.30
N GLY A 73 1.51 -13.62 1.28
CA GLY A 73 1.85 -13.58 2.69
C GLY A 73 2.46 -12.24 3.14
N MET A 74 2.55 -11.23 2.26
CA MET A 74 2.96 -9.89 2.67
C MET A 74 1.88 -9.24 3.53
N ILE A 75 2.28 -8.65 4.66
CA ILE A 75 1.35 -7.94 5.55
C ILE A 75 0.69 -6.76 4.81
N ARG A 76 -0.62 -6.61 4.97
CA ARG A 76 -1.42 -5.53 4.34
C ARG A 76 -2.11 -4.60 5.34
N VAL A 77 -1.90 -4.82 6.64
CA VAL A 77 -2.43 -4.00 7.75
C VAL A 77 -1.31 -3.33 8.54
N THR A 78 -1.60 -2.16 9.11
CA THR A 78 -0.65 -1.34 9.88
C THR A 78 -0.45 -1.89 11.27
N GLY A 79 0.60 -1.43 11.96
CA GLY A 79 0.91 -1.86 13.32
C GLY A 79 1.37 -3.32 13.39
N ARG A 80 1.71 -3.94 12.26
CA ARG A 80 2.12 -5.36 12.14
C ARG A 80 3.42 -5.50 11.34
N GLU A 81 4.26 -4.46 11.38
CA GLU A 81 5.45 -4.29 10.54
C GLU A 81 6.50 -5.37 10.78
N MET A 82 6.53 -6.00 11.96
CA MET A 82 7.46 -7.10 12.24
C MET A 82 7.27 -8.28 11.27
N ASN A 83 6.04 -8.55 10.81
CA ASN A 83 5.80 -9.59 9.81
C ASN A 83 6.55 -9.27 8.52
N GLY A 84 6.46 -8.01 8.05
CA GLY A 84 7.17 -7.57 6.85
C GLY A 84 8.69 -7.53 7.05
N VAL A 85 9.16 -7.01 8.18
CA VAL A 85 10.59 -6.99 8.52
C VAL A 85 11.15 -8.41 8.49
N GLN A 86 10.52 -9.38 9.17
CA GLN A 86 10.98 -10.77 9.18
C GLN A 86 10.99 -11.43 7.81
N ALA A 87 10.02 -11.09 6.95
CA ALA A 87 9.92 -11.60 5.60
C ALA A 87 10.92 -10.94 4.63
N SER A 88 11.57 -9.83 5.01
CA SER A 88 12.54 -9.13 4.18
C SER A 88 13.84 -9.94 4.03
N PRO A 89 14.43 -10.04 2.83
CA PRO A 89 15.72 -10.71 2.63
C PRO A 89 16.83 -10.13 3.51
N CYS A 90 16.82 -8.81 3.75
CA CYS A 90 17.81 -8.14 4.59
C CYS A 90 17.74 -8.61 6.06
N PHE A 91 16.54 -8.92 6.57
CA PHE A 91 16.37 -9.45 7.93
C PHE A 91 16.90 -10.87 8.05
N LYS A 92 16.61 -11.71 7.05
CA LYS A 92 17.12 -13.09 7.00
C LYS A 92 18.65 -13.15 6.97
N GLY A 93 19.33 -12.07 6.56
CA GLY A 93 20.77 -11.89 6.63
C GLY A 93 21.36 -11.58 8.02
N GLY A 94 20.53 -11.30 9.04
CA GLY A 94 20.94 -11.20 10.45
C GLY A 94 21.40 -9.83 10.96
N GLU A 95 21.70 -8.87 10.07
CA GLU A 95 22.21 -7.53 10.46
C GLU A 95 21.13 -6.42 10.48
N PHE A 96 19.92 -6.73 10.00
CA PHE A 96 18.82 -5.76 9.88
C PHE A 96 17.78 -5.92 11.01
N SER A 97 17.36 -4.81 11.60
CA SER A 97 16.28 -4.75 12.59
C SER A 97 15.53 -3.42 12.52
N CYS A 98 14.48 -3.26 13.33
CA CYS A 98 13.79 -1.96 13.46
C CYS A 98 14.76 -0.82 13.80
N LEU A 99 15.79 -1.11 14.62
CA LEU A 99 16.78 -0.13 15.07
C LEU A 99 17.83 0.21 14.01
N SER A 100 17.81 -0.46 12.85
CA SER A 100 18.63 -0.08 11.70
C SER A 100 18.11 1.20 11.02
N CYS A 101 16.85 1.58 11.27
CA CYS A 101 16.22 2.79 10.73
C CYS A 101 15.61 3.69 11.81
N HIS A 102 15.11 3.12 12.91
CA HIS A 102 14.48 3.85 14.00
C HIS A 102 15.41 4.03 15.20
N GLU A 103 15.29 5.17 15.86
CA GLU A 103 15.97 5.44 17.13
C GLU A 103 14.91 5.73 18.19
N MET A 104 14.92 4.96 19.29
CA MET A 104 13.93 5.12 20.37
C MET A 104 14.28 6.27 21.32
N HIS A 105 15.57 6.57 21.46
CA HIS A 105 16.09 7.61 22.33
C HIS A 105 17.14 8.41 21.56
N PRO A 106 16.83 9.63 21.11
CA PRO A 106 17.78 10.47 20.39
C PRO A 106 19.09 10.67 21.16
N ALA A 107 20.23 10.34 20.54
CA ALA A 107 21.55 10.30 21.19
C ALA A 107 22.15 11.65 21.64
N THR A 108 21.43 12.78 21.54
CA THR A 108 21.93 14.13 21.89
C THR A 108 20.98 14.87 22.83
N PRO A 109 21.43 15.91 23.59
CA PRO A 109 20.52 16.79 24.30
C PRO A 109 19.65 17.53 23.28
N THR A 110 18.51 16.95 22.96
CA THR A 110 17.58 17.48 21.99
C THR A 110 16.80 18.60 22.64
N THR A 111 16.81 19.78 22.02
CA THR A 111 15.83 20.81 22.34
C THR A 111 14.42 20.23 22.22
N ARG A 112 13.43 20.82 22.89
CA ARG A 112 12.03 20.39 22.77
C ARG A 112 11.54 20.38 21.31
N ALA A 113 12.06 21.28 20.48
CA ALA A 113 11.78 21.32 19.05
C ALA A 113 12.34 20.09 18.32
N ALA A 114 13.59 19.70 18.59
CA ALA A 114 14.19 18.51 18.00
C ALA A 114 13.44 17.23 18.38
N LEU A 115 13.02 17.08 19.65
CA LEU A 115 12.17 15.95 20.07
C LEU A 115 10.83 15.92 19.34
N LYS A 116 10.21 17.09 19.14
CA LYS A 116 8.95 17.18 18.40
C LYS A 116 9.13 16.75 16.94
N THR A 117 10.22 17.18 16.31
CA THR A 117 10.55 16.77 14.93
C THR A 117 10.75 15.26 14.84
N TRP A 118 11.57 14.68 15.70
CA TRP A 118 11.80 13.22 15.75
C TRP A 118 10.51 12.42 15.95
N ALA A 119 9.66 12.85 16.89
CA ALA A 119 8.38 12.20 17.14
C ALA A 119 7.42 12.31 15.95
N SER A 120 7.50 13.38 15.16
CA SER A 120 6.70 13.56 13.94
C SER A 120 7.29 12.91 12.68
N SER A 121 8.50 12.35 12.75
CA SER A 121 9.17 11.67 11.65
C SER A 121 9.22 10.16 11.89
N ASP A 122 8.15 9.58 12.42
CA ASP A 122 8.02 8.15 12.70
C ASP A 122 9.17 7.58 13.56
N GLN A 123 9.77 8.41 14.42
CA GLN A 123 10.95 8.07 15.22
C GLN A 123 12.15 7.56 14.42
N LEU A 124 12.28 7.97 13.16
CA LEU A 124 13.43 7.66 12.32
C LEU A 124 14.71 8.29 12.89
N ALA A 125 15.80 7.52 12.85
CA ALA A 125 17.12 8.04 13.17
C ALA A 125 17.54 9.07 12.09
N PRO A 126 18.52 9.95 12.38
CA PRO A 126 19.00 10.92 11.41
C PRO A 126 19.35 10.28 10.06
N GLN A 127 18.91 10.91 8.96
CA GLN A 127 19.09 10.46 7.57
C GLN A 127 18.30 9.20 7.17
N MET A 128 17.59 8.53 8.08
CA MET A 128 16.81 7.31 7.79
C MET A 128 15.47 7.58 7.12
N ALA A 129 15.17 8.84 6.77
CA ALA A 129 14.10 9.20 5.84
C ALA A 129 14.59 9.29 4.38
N SER A 130 15.89 9.09 4.15
CA SER A 130 16.54 9.15 2.83
C SER A 130 17.13 7.79 2.46
N ASP A 131 17.53 7.62 1.20
CA ASP A 131 18.13 6.38 0.69
C ASP A 131 19.39 5.94 1.46
N GLN A 132 19.98 6.80 2.30
CA GLN A 132 21.04 6.44 3.22
C GLN A 132 20.70 5.23 4.11
N ALA A 133 19.42 5.03 4.47
CA ALA A 133 19.00 3.85 5.22
C ALA A 133 19.23 2.52 4.47
N CYS A 134 19.17 2.55 3.15
CA CYS A 134 19.47 1.41 2.29
C CYS A 134 20.98 1.36 1.99
N LEU A 135 21.58 2.52 1.68
CA LEU A 135 22.97 2.62 1.27
C LEU A 135 23.98 2.31 2.37
N GLN A 136 23.59 2.28 3.65
CA GLN A 136 24.46 1.80 4.74
C GLN A 136 24.99 0.38 4.48
N CYS A 137 24.14 -0.49 3.91
CA CYS A 137 24.49 -1.86 3.52
C CYS A 137 24.68 -1.99 2.00
N HIS A 138 23.94 -1.25 1.19
CA HIS A 138 23.96 -1.33 -0.27
C HIS A 138 24.83 -0.26 -0.93
N GLN A 139 26.06 -0.08 -0.45
CA GLN A 139 26.94 1.04 -0.82
C GLN A 139 27.23 1.12 -2.33
N GLU A 140 27.34 -0.03 -3.01
CA GLU A 140 27.57 -0.06 -4.46
C GLU A 140 26.48 0.65 -5.27
N MET A 141 25.25 0.69 -4.74
CA MET A 141 24.12 1.32 -5.42
C MET A 141 24.21 2.85 -5.44
N ALA A 142 24.97 3.46 -4.53
CA ALA A 142 25.14 4.91 -4.48
C ALA A 142 25.68 5.47 -5.81
N SER A 143 26.60 4.75 -6.46
CA SER A 143 27.19 5.11 -7.76
C SER A 143 26.32 4.73 -8.97
N ARG A 144 25.27 3.93 -8.76
CA ARG A 144 24.45 3.32 -9.81
C ARG A 144 22.98 3.74 -9.73
N LEU A 145 22.65 4.77 -8.97
CA LEU A 145 21.26 5.14 -8.66
C LEU A 145 20.39 5.27 -9.91
N THR A 146 20.79 6.08 -10.89
CA THR A 146 20.01 6.26 -12.14
C THR A 146 19.97 5.00 -13.00
N SER A 147 21.08 4.27 -13.12
CA SER A 147 21.10 3.00 -13.87
C SER A 147 20.30 1.89 -13.19
N HIS A 148 20.12 1.97 -11.87
CA HIS A 148 19.36 0.99 -11.11
C HIS A 148 17.88 1.36 -11.08
N THR A 149 17.53 2.61 -10.77
CA THR A 149 16.14 3.05 -10.63
C THR A 149 15.49 3.41 -11.97
N HIS A 150 16.28 3.74 -12.98
CA HIS A 150 15.84 4.30 -14.26
C HIS A 150 15.05 5.62 -14.12
N HIS A 151 15.24 6.33 -13.01
CA HIS A 151 14.63 7.63 -12.74
C HIS A 151 15.72 8.71 -12.58
N GLU A 152 15.33 9.96 -12.85
CA GLU A 152 16.20 11.12 -12.66
C GLU A 152 16.62 11.26 -11.19
N ILE A 153 17.87 11.67 -10.97
CA ILE A 153 18.41 11.90 -9.62
C ILE A 153 17.58 12.95 -8.90
N GLY A 154 17.17 12.66 -7.67
CA GLY A 154 16.36 13.56 -6.83
C GLY A 154 14.88 13.55 -7.17
N SER A 155 14.44 12.77 -8.17
CA SER A 155 13.02 12.51 -8.39
C SER A 155 12.48 11.53 -7.34
N SER A 156 11.16 11.56 -7.11
CA SER A 156 10.50 10.58 -6.23
C SER A 156 10.78 9.13 -6.65
N GLY A 157 10.85 8.85 -7.96
CA GLY A 157 11.14 7.51 -8.48
C GLY A 157 12.59 7.05 -8.25
N SER A 158 13.51 7.96 -7.93
CA SER A 158 14.89 7.59 -7.56
C SER A 158 15.03 7.12 -6.11
N SER A 159 14.01 7.29 -5.26
CA SER A 159 14.09 6.83 -3.88
C SER A 159 13.91 5.32 -3.77
N CYS A 160 14.82 4.66 -3.05
CA CYS A 160 14.79 3.22 -2.78
C CYS A 160 13.44 2.78 -2.16
N TYR A 161 12.91 3.61 -1.25
CA TYR A 161 11.66 3.33 -0.54
C TYR A 161 10.46 3.19 -1.47
N ASN A 162 10.37 3.99 -2.53
CA ASN A 162 9.17 4.02 -3.36
C ASN A 162 9.00 2.76 -4.21
N CYS A 163 10.10 2.08 -4.53
CA CYS A 163 10.08 0.79 -5.23
C CYS A 163 10.10 -0.39 -4.26
N HIS A 164 10.99 -0.35 -3.25
CA HIS A 164 11.24 -1.51 -2.39
C HIS A 164 10.37 -1.57 -1.13
N MET A 165 9.73 -0.47 -0.77
CA MET A 165 8.80 -0.34 0.35
C MET A 165 7.52 0.39 -0.11
N PRO A 166 6.77 -0.17 -1.08
CA PRO A 166 5.63 0.50 -1.67
C PRO A 166 4.49 0.67 -0.67
N HIS A 167 3.58 1.62 -0.95
CA HIS A 167 2.41 1.89 -0.10
C HIS A 167 1.32 0.82 -0.33
N THR A 168 1.57 -0.40 0.15
CA THR A 168 0.67 -1.57 0.01
C THR A 168 0.08 -2.04 1.34
N THR A 169 0.29 -1.28 2.41
CA THR A 169 -0.27 -1.52 3.74
C THR A 169 -1.33 -0.46 4.02
N PHE A 170 -2.46 -0.83 4.59
CA PHE A 170 -3.54 0.12 4.86
C PHE A 170 -4.03 0.03 6.30
N GLY A 171 -4.25 1.19 6.92
CA GLY A 171 -4.76 1.32 8.28
C GLY A 171 -4.83 2.78 8.68
N LEU A 172 -5.62 3.11 9.72
CA LEU A 172 -5.84 4.49 10.17
C LEU A 172 -6.25 5.47 9.06
N LEU A 173 -7.00 4.98 8.05
CA LEU A 173 -7.41 5.75 6.86
C LEU A 173 -6.21 6.32 6.07
N HIS A 174 -5.14 5.53 5.95
CA HIS A 174 -3.92 5.91 5.28
C HIS A 174 -3.23 4.70 4.63
N ALA A 175 -2.66 4.90 3.44
CA ALA A 175 -1.74 3.93 2.86
C ALA A 175 -0.34 4.14 3.43
N MET A 176 0.26 3.08 3.96
CA MET A 176 1.57 3.07 4.59
C MET A 176 2.54 2.19 3.82
N ARG A 177 3.84 2.51 3.96
CA ARG A 177 4.91 1.72 3.36
C ARG A 177 4.92 0.30 3.93
N SER A 178 5.01 -0.68 3.04
CA SER A 178 5.34 -2.04 3.42
C SER A 178 6.73 -2.08 4.03
N HIS A 179 6.84 -2.74 5.19
CA HIS A 179 8.13 -3.05 5.80
C HIS A 179 8.71 -4.38 5.31
N GLN A 180 8.08 -5.03 4.33
CA GLN A 180 8.65 -6.15 3.60
C GLN A 180 9.44 -5.62 2.40
N ILE A 181 10.73 -5.38 2.62
CA ILE A 181 11.65 -4.89 1.61
C ILE A 181 11.78 -5.95 0.52
N SER A 182 11.27 -5.64 -0.67
CA SER A 182 11.18 -6.58 -1.80
C SER A 182 11.47 -5.89 -3.11
N SER A 183 11.75 -6.63 -4.18
CA SER A 183 11.93 -6.04 -5.52
C SER A 183 10.62 -6.07 -6.31
N PRO A 184 10.23 -4.99 -7.00
CA PRO A 184 8.99 -4.96 -7.78
C PRO A 184 8.92 -6.09 -8.82
N ASN A 185 7.75 -6.71 -8.91
CA ASN A 185 7.47 -7.77 -9.87
C ASN A 185 5.99 -7.73 -10.26
N VAL A 186 5.65 -7.87 -11.55
CA VAL A 186 4.25 -7.89 -11.99
C VAL A 186 3.48 -9.13 -11.50
N ARG A 187 4.16 -10.25 -11.25
CA ARG A 187 3.50 -11.48 -10.76
C ARG A 187 2.77 -11.28 -9.44
N GLU A 188 3.26 -10.41 -8.55
CA GLU A 188 2.58 -10.14 -7.28
C GLU A 188 1.16 -9.56 -7.47
N SER A 189 1.00 -8.76 -8.53
CA SER A 189 -0.30 -8.19 -8.91
C SER A 189 -1.21 -9.22 -9.57
N LEU A 190 -0.65 -10.07 -10.45
CA LEU A 190 -1.41 -11.08 -11.18
C LEU A 190 -1.90 -12.21 -10.26
N ASP A 191 -1.00 -12.72 -9.42
CA ASP A 191 -1.24 -13.93 -8.63
C ASP A 191 -1.98 -13.62 -7.32
N HIS A 192 -1.80 -12.40 -6.79
CA HIS A 192 -2.24 -12.05 -5.43
C HIS A 192 -2.99 -10.72 -5.33
N GLY A 193 -3.17 -10.00 -6.44
CA GLY A 193 -3.86 -8.71 -6.45
C GLY A 193 -3.10 -7.57 -5.75
N ARG A 194 -1.88 -7.79 -5.24
CA ARG A 194 -1.14 -6.72 -4.56
C ARG A 194 -0.73 -5.65 -5.58
N PRO A 195 -1.10 -4.36 -5.38
CA PRO A 195 -0.65 -3.30 -6.28
C PRO A 195 0.88 -3.23 -6.32
N ASN A 196 1.47 -3.29 -7.52
CA ASN A 196 2.92 -3.18 -7.67
C ASN A 196 3.40 -1.73 -7.54
N ALA A 197 4.65 -1.56 -7.14
CA ALA A 197 5.24 -0.26 -6.86
C ALA A 197 5.20 0.71 -8.05
N CYS A 198 5.38 0.22 -9.29
CA CYS A 198 5.41 1.07 -10.48
C CYS A 198 4.04 1.70 -10.74
N ASN A 199 2.98 0.89 -10.67
CA ASN A 199 1.61 1.35 -10.93
C ASN A 199 0.96 2.08 -9.74
N LEU A 200 1.65 2.26 -8.62
CA LEU A 200 1.28 3.20 -7.55
C LEU A 200 1.73 4.64 -7.84
N CYS A 201 2.69 4.83 -8.75
CA CYS A 201 3.08 6.15 -9.31
C CYS A 201 2.47 6.35 -10.70
N HIS A 202 2.69 5.39 -11.60
CA HIS A 202 2.23 5.40 -12.98
C HIS A 202 0.80 4.87 -13.08
N LEU A 203 -0.12 5.62 -12.47
CA LEU A 203 -1.53 5.26 -12.37
C LEU A 203 -2.20 5.14 -13.76
N ASP A 204 -1.65 5.75 -14.79
CA ASP A 204 -2.15 5.73 -16.18
C ASP A 204 -1.65 4.52 -16.99
N GLN A 205 -0.74 3.72 -16.44
CA GLN A 205 -0.07 2.63 -17.17
C GLN A 205 -0.66 1.25 -16.85
N THR A 206 -0.54 0.34 -17.82
CA THR A 206 -1.02 -1.05 -17.73
C THR A 206 0.00 -1.96 -17.04
N LEU A 207 -0.40 -3.18 -16.65
CA LEU A 207 0.56 -4.17 -16.16
C LEU A 207 1.53 -4.63 -17.26
N SER A 208 1.08 -4.66 -18.52
CA SER A 208 1.97 -4.94 -19.66
C SER A 208 3.07 -3.91 -19.81
N TRP A 209 2.77 -2.62 -19.61
CA TRP A 209 3.81 -1.58 -19.59
C TRP A 209 4.86 -1.87 -18.50
N THR A 210 4.41 -2.17 -17.28
CA THR A 210 5.31 -2.49 -16.16
C THR A 210 6.14 -3.73 -16.43
N ALA A 211 5.53 -4.80 -16.95
CA ALA A 211 6.21 -6.05 -17.28
C ALA A 211 7.32 -5.82 -18.32
N ASN A 212 7.03 -5.05 -19.37
CA ASN A 212 8.02 -4.71 -20.39
C ASN A 212 9.17 -3.88 -19.81
N LYS A 213 8.90 -2.88 -18.95
CA LYS A 213 9.96 -2.11 -18.29
C LYS A 213 10.86 -2.97 -17.41
N LEU A 214 10.27 -3.82 -16.58
CA LEU A 214 11.03 -4.73 -15.71
C LEU A 214 11.82 -5.77 -16.52
N HIS A 215 11.29 -6.23 -17.65
CA HIS A 215 12.02 -7.09 -18.58
C HIS A 215 13.19 -6.36 -19.23
N ASP A 216 12.96 -5.17 -19.78
CA ASP A 216 14.00 -4.39 -20.45
C ASP A 216 15.15 -4.06 -19.51
N TRP A 217 14.83 -3.62 -18.29
CA TRP A 217 15.79 -3.15 -17.29
C TRP A 217 16.49 -4.28 -16.54
N TYR A 218 15.74 -5.28 -16.07
CA TYR A 218 16.26 -6.30 -15.15
C TYR A 218 16.15 -7.73 -15.68
N LYS A 219 15.70 -7.90 -16.94
CA LYS A 219 15.53 -9.21 -17.57
C LYS A 219 14.58 -10.14 -16.82
N GLN A 220 13.62 -9.56 -16.09
CA GLN A 220 12.53 -10.36 -15.50
C GLN A 220 11.75 -11.08 -16.61
N PRO A 221 11.28 -12.32 -16.37
CA PRO A 221 10.47 -13.03 -17.34
C PRO A 221 9.15 -12.29 -17.57
N LEU A 222 8.75 -12.14 -18.84
CA LEU A 222 7.44 -11.62 -19.18
C LEU A 222 6.37 -12.66 -18.76
N PRO A 223 5.41 -12.30 -17.90
CA PRO A 223 4.31 -13.18 -17.55
C PRO A 223 3.27 -13.24 -18.68
N GLU A 224 2.42 -14.26 -18.65
CA GLU A 224 1.19 -14.25 -19.43
C GLU A 224 0.24 -13.19 -18.87
N LEU A 225 -0.34 -12.38 -19.76
CA LEU A 225 -1.17 -11.24 -19.39
C LEU A 225 -2.53 -11.32 -20.08
N SER A 226 -3.59 -11.02 -19.34
CA SER A 226 -4.93 -10.89 -19.91
C SER A 226 -5.01 -9.67 -20.85
N ASP A 227 -6.08 -9.59 -21.65
CA ASP A 227 -6.30 -8.41 -22.50
C ASP A 227 -6.51 -7.14 -21.67
N ASP A 228 -7.17 -7.25 -20.52
CA ASP A 228 -7.33 -6.14 -19.58
C ASP A 228 -5.97 -5.65 -19.07
N ASP A 229 -5.06 -6.55 -18.69
CA ASP A 229 -3.71 -6.21 -18.21
C ASP A 229 -2.82 -5.56 -19.26
N LYS A 230 -3.14 -5.79 -20.54
CA LYS A 230 -2.45 -5.18 -21.69
C LYS A 230 -3.01 -3.80 -22.02
N THR A 231 -4.32 -3.61 -21.88
CA THR A 231 -5.03 -2.49 -22.49
C THR A 231 -5.61 -1.48 -21.50
N ILE A 232 -5.77 -1.85 -20.23
CA ILE A 232 -6.36 -1.00 -19.19
C ILE A 232 -5.31 -0.70 -18.12
N SER A 233 -5.28 0.55 -17.67
CA SER A 233 -4.50 0.97 -16.52
C SER A 233 -4.72 0.02 -15.34
N ALA A 234 -3.63 -0.42 -14.72
CA ALA A 234 -3.70 -1.29 -13.55
C ALA A 234 -4.45 -0.59 -12.38
N ALA A 235 -4.25 0.71 -12.21
CA ALA A 235 -4.94 1.50 -11.19
C ALA A 235 -6.45 1.56 -11.44
N VAL A 236 -6.90 1.68 -12.69
CA VAL A 236 -8.33 1.64 -13.05
C VAL A 236 -8.93 0.27 -12.70
N GLN A 237 -8.23 -0.81 -13.05
CA GLN A 237 -8.68 -2.17 -12.71
C GLN A 237 -8.83 -2.33 -11.19
N TRP A 238 -7.81 -1.98 -10.41
CA TRP A 238 -7.84 -2.10 -8.95
C TRP A 238 -8.89 -1.19 -8.29
N LEU A 239 -9.07 0.04 -8.79
CA LEU A 239 -10.05 0.98 -8.23
C LEU A 239 -11.50 0.59 -8.55
N VAL A 240 -11.76 0.04 -9.74
CA VAL A 240 -13.14 -0.26 -10.17
C VAL A 240 -13.56 -1.66 -9.76
N ARG A 241 -12.71 -2.67 -10.00
CA ARG A 241 -13.03 -4.09 -9.79
C ARG A 241 -12.26 -4.78 -8.66
N GLY A 242 -11.19 -4.16 -8.13
CA GLY A 242 -10.43 -4.75 -7.02
C GLY A 242 -11.22 -4.82 -5.71
N ASP A 243 -10.67 -5.54 -4.74
CA ASP A 243 -11.16 -5.62 -3.36
C ASP A 243 -11.15 -4.25 -2.66
N ALA A 244 -11.87 -4.10 -1.55
CA ALA A 244 -12.00 -2.79 -0.91
C ALA A 244 -10.66 -2.22 -0.41
N GLY A 245 -9.67 -3.06 -0.07
CA GLY A 245 -8.34 -2.61 0.31
C GLY A 245 -7.54 -2.11 -0.89
N GLN A 246 -7.62 -2.77 -2.05
CA GLN A 246 -7.07 -2.25 -3.30
C GLN A 246 -7.69 -0.90 -3.64
N ARG A 247 -9.03 -0.78 -3.58
CA ARG A 247 -9.73 0.48 -3.85
C ARG A 247 -9.31 1.60 -2.88
N ALA A 248 -9.11 1.29 -1.60
CA ALA A 248 -8.60 2.26 -0.62
C ALA A 248 -7.18 2.74 -0.98
N LEU A 249 -6.26 1.81 -1.29
CA LEU A 249 -4.89 2.15 -1.68
C LEU A 249 -4.84 3.02 -2.94
N LEU A 250 -5.68 2.72 -3.94
CA LEU A 250 -5.71 3.51 -5.17
C LEU A 250 -6.42 4.84 -4.99
N ALA A 251 -7.49 4.90 -4.21
CA ALA A 251 -8.14 6.15 -3.85
C ALA A 251 -7.15 7.09 -3.14
N TRP A 252 -6.36 6.58 -2.19
CA TRP A 252 -5.28 7.32 -1.55
C TRP A 252 -4.16 7.70 -2.54
N GLY A 253 -3.72 6.75 -3.37
CA GLY A 253 -2.63 6.95 -4.34
C GLY A 253 -2.93 8.02 -5.38
N MET A 254 -4.19 8.17 -5.78
CA MET A 254 -4.64 9.28 -6.65
C MET A 254 -4.50 10.67 -6.00
N GLY A 255 -4.34 10.75 -4.68
CA GLY A 255 -4.02 11.98 -3.93
C GLY A 255 -2.53 12.20 -3.69
N TRP A 256 -1.69 11.21 -3.98
CA TRP A 256 -0.25 11.28 -3.73
C TRP A 256 0.45 12.12 -4.80
N GLU A 257 1.13 13.18 -4.38
CA GLU A 257 1.70 14.19 -5.30
C GLU A 257 2.62 13.60 -6.38
N PRO A 258 3.55 12.67 -6.08
CA PRO A 258 4.39 12.06 -7.10
C PRO A 258 3.61 11.29 -8.17
N ALA A 259 2.55 10.58 -7.76
CA ALA A 259 1.69 9.84 -8.69
C ALA A 259 0.95 10.81 -9.60
N GLN A 260 0.30 11.84 -9.05
CA GLN A 260 -0.37 12.86 -9.85
C GLN A 260 0.54 13.57 -10.85
N LYS A 261 1.77 13.86 -10.45
CA LYS A 261 2.74 14.56 -11.30
C LYS A 261 3.14 13.72 -12.50
N ILE A 262 3.30 12.40 -12.33
CA ILE A 262 3.77 11.51 -13.39
C ILE A 262 2.63 10.93 -14.24
N SER A 263 1.45 10.69 -13.66
CA SER A 263 0.29 10.12 -14.36
C SER A 263 -0.64 11.16 -14.97
N GLY A 264 -0.44 12.44 -14.66
CA GLY A 264 -1.39 13.51 -14.95
C GLY A 264 -2.61 13.49 -14.01
N ARG A 265 -3.30 14.63 -13.93
CA ARG A 265 -4.41 14.87 -12.98
C ARG A 265 -5.80 14.77 -13.61
N ASP A 266 -5.94 15.13 -14.88
CA ASP A 266 -7.25 15.41 -15.48
C ASP A 266 -8.20 14.21 -15.48
N TRP A 267 -7.66 13.00 -15.64
CA TRP A 267 -8.44 11.76 -15.63
C TRP A 267 -8.75 11.25 -14.23
N LEU A 268 -8.11 11.79 -13.17
CA LEU A 268 -8.33 11.34 -11.79
C LEU A 268 -9.67 11.84 -11.23
N TYR A 269 -10.13 13.03 -11.65
CA TYR A 269 -11.38 13.63 -11.20
C TYR A 269 -12.60 12.69 -11.34
N PRO A 270 -12.94 12.16 -12.54
CA PRO A 270 -14.11 11.31 -12.69
C PRO A 270 -14.03 10.04 -11.83
N TYR A 271 -12.84 9.47 -11.66
CA TYR A 271 -12.63 8.29 -10.82
C TYR A 271 -12.77 8.58 -9.33
N LEU A 272 -12.20 9.67 -8.84
CA LEU A 272 -12.35 10.09 -7.44
C LEU A 272 -13.80 10.46 -7.12
N SER A 273 -14.47 11.19 -8.02
CA SER A 273 -15.91 11.47 -7.92
C SER A 273 -16.72 10.18 -7.85
N TYR A 274 -16.49 9.21 -8.73
CA TYR A 274 -17.15 7.91 -8.69
C TYR A 274 -16.92 7.18 -7.35
N THR A 275 -15.70 7.24 -6.83
CA THR A 275 -15.28 6.50 -5.62
C THR A 275 -15.91 7.06 -4.33
N LEU A 276 -16.45 8.29 -4.35
CA LEU A 276 -17.25 8.81 -3.23
C LEU A 276 -18.56 8.01 -2.98
N LEU A 277 -18.94 7.10 -3.89
CA LEU A 277 -20.05 6.16 -3.71
C LEU A 277 -19.60 4.74 -3.33
N ASP A 278 -18.33 4.52 -2.99
CA ASP A 278 -17.87 3.19 -2.57
C ASP A 278 -18.64 2.68 -1.35
N PRO A 279 -18.95 1.38 -1.24
CA PRO A 279 -19.61 0.82 -0.05
C PRO A 279 -18.86 1.08 1.27
N TYR A 280 -17.54 1.17 1.23
CA TYR A 280 -16.70 1.36 2.42
C TYR A 280 -16.48 2.85 2.72
N ALA A 281 -16.82 3.26 3.94
CA ALA A 281 -16.58 4.63 4.41
C ALA A 281 -15.10 5.04 4.34
N ALA A 282 -14.19 4.10 4.60
CA ALA A 282 -12.75 4.33 4.49
C ALA A 282 -12.33 4.70 3.05
N VAL A 283 -12.80 3.94 2.05
CA VAL A 283 -12.52 4.21 0.63
C VAL A 283 -13.08 5.57 0.22
N ARG A 284 -14.31 5.90 0.68
CA ARG A 284 -14.92 7.22 0.43
C ARG A 284 -14.12 8.36 1.07
N PHE A 285 -13.58 8.15 2.26
CA PHE A 285 -12.73 9.13 2.94
C PHE A 285 -11.46 9.41 2.14
N ASP A 286 -10.73 8.36 1.72
CA ASP A 286 -9.52 8.52 0.91
C ASP A 286 -9.82 9.19 -0.43
N ALA A 287 -10.89 8.79 -1.10
CA ALA A 287 -11.30 9.43 -2.36
C ALA A 287 -11.60 10.92 -2.17
N TRP A 288 -12.28 11.29 -1.08
CA TRP A 288 -12.53 12.69 -0.76
C TRP A 288 -11.25 13.46 -0.46
N LYS A 289 -10.36 12.93 0.39
CA LYS A 289 -9.09 13.57 0.73
C LYS A 289 -8.20 13.74 -0.50
N SER A 290 -8.14 12.74 -1.37
CA SER A 290 -7.43 12.80 -2.65
C SER A 290 -8.05 13.82 -3.60
N LEU A 291 -9.38 13.89 -3.68
CA LEU A 291 -10.06 14.90 -4.51
C LEU A 291 -9.71 16.31 -4.06
N GLN A 292 -9.59 16.58 -2.75
CA GLN A 292 -9.18 17.88 -2.23
C GLN A 292 -7.75 18.29 -2.63
N THR A 293 -6.89 17.36 -3.01
CA THR A 293 -5.54 17.69 -3.51
C THR A 293 -5.54 18.18 -4.95
N LEU A 294 -6.64 17.97 -5.70
CA LEU A 294 -6.74 18.38 -7.09
C LEU A 294 -7.17 19.85 -7.21
N PRO A 295 -6.66 20.57 -8.24
CA PRO A 295 -7.07 21.94 -8.52
C PRO A 295 -8.60 22.12 -8.55
N GLY A 296 -9.11 23.16 -7.89
CA GLY A 296 -10.55 23.46 -7.83
C GLY A 296 -11.35 22.71 -6.75
N PHE A 297 -10.74 21.78 -6.01
CA PHE A 297 -11.44 20.94 -5.02
C PHE A 297 -10.95 21.07 -3.57
N ALA A 298 -9.97 21.92 -3.28
CA ALA A 298 -9.42 22.10 -1.92
C ALA A 298 -10.50 22.29 -0.83
N ASP A 299 -11.54 23.07 -1.13
CA ASP A 299 -12.65 23.37 -0.21
C ASP A 299 -13.88 22.46 -0.39
N PHE A 300 -13.78 21.39 -1.19
CA PHE A 300 -14.90 20.48 -1.41
C PHE A 300 -15.25 19.76 -0.10
N LYS A 301 -16.46 20.01 0.40
CA LYS A 301 -16.97 19.42 1.64
C LYS A 301 -17.72 18.14 1.35
N PHE A 302 -17.44 17.10 2.14
CA PHE A 302 -18.08 15.81 1.98
C PHE A 302 -18.17 15.09 3.32
N THR A 303 -19.32 14.49 3.60
CA THR A 303 -19.53 13.65 4.78
C THR A 303 -19.47 12.20 4.32
N TYR A 304 -18.31 11.57 4.46
CA TYR A 304 -18.04 10.21 3.98
C TYR A 304 -18.85 9.12 4.71
N THR A 305 -19.57 9.44 5.78
CA THR A 305 -20.49 8.55 6.50
C THR A 305 -21.97 8.86 6.25
N ALA A 306 -22.28 9.75 5.31
CA ALA A 306 -23.66 10.15 5.00
C ALA A 306 -24.49 9.03 4.37
N ALA A 307 -25.80 9.24 4.33
CA ALA A 307 -26.76 8.35 3.67
C ALA A 307 -26.60 8.38 2.13
N ALA A 308 -27.11 7.33 1.47
CA ALA A 308 -26.86 7.06 0.05
C ALA A 308 -27.34 8.18 -0.90
N ASP A 309 -28.40 8.89 -0.55
CA ASP A 309 -28.93 10.04 -1.29
C ASP A 309 -27.95 11.22 -1.27
N ALA A 310 -27.43 11.56 -0.09
CA ALA A 310 -26.42 12.60 0.09
C ALA A 310 -25.09 12.25 -0.60
N LEU A 311 -24.68 10.97 -0.56
CA LEU A 311 -23.50 10.49 -1.29
C LEU A 311 -23.70 10.64 -2.81
N SER A 312 -24.87 10.26 -3.32
CA SER A 312 -25.19 10.33 -4.76
C SER A 312 -25.20 11.77 -5.27
N GLU A 313 -25.74 12.69 -4.48
CA GLU A 313 -25.74 14.12 -4.81
C GLU A 313 -24.31 14.70 -4.80
N ALA A 314 -23.46 14.31 -3.84
CA ALA A 314 -22.06 14.74 -3.81
C ALA A 314 -21.26 14.25 -5.04
N VAL A 315 -21.51 13.03 -5.51
CA VAL A 315 -20.91 12.52 -6.75
C VAL A 315 -21.34 13.35 -7.95
N LYS A 316 -22.64 13.61 -8.07
CA LYS A 316 -23.18 14.43 -9.15
C LYS A 316 -22.56 15.84 -9.14
N GLN A 317 -22.50 16.48 -7.97
CA GLN A 317 -21.93 17.83 -7.83
C GLN A 317 -20.44 17.87 -8.17
N SER A 318 -19.65 16.92 -7.66
CA SER A 318 -18.22 16.84 -7.97
C SER A 318 -17.97 16.59 -9.46
N TYR A 319 -18.68 15.63 -10.06
CA TYR A 319 -18.54 15.34 -11.49
C TYR A 319 -18.97 16.54 -12.36
N GLN A 320 -20.09 17.19 -12.04
CA GLN A 320 -20.57 18.37 -12.77
C GLN A 320 -19.61 19.54 -12.67
N LYS A 321 -19.05 19.80 -11.48
CA LYS A 321 -18.02 20.83 -11.30
C LYS A 321 -16.83 20.58 -12.20
N TRP A 322 -16.29 19.36 -12.17
CA TRP A 322 -15.19 19.01 -13.06
C TRP A 322 -15.58 19.18 -14.53
N TRP A 323 -16.71 18.60 -14.94
CA TRP A 323 -17.18 18.61 -16.33
C TRP A 323 -17.35 20.01 -16.91
N ASN A 324 -17.90 20.93 -16.11
CA ASN A 324 -18.27 22.29 -16.55
C ASN A 324 -17.13 23.31 -16.38
N GLU A 325 -16.29 23.17 -15.36
CA GLU A 325 -15.34 24.22 -14.95
C GLU A 325 -13.87 23.84 -15.14
N LEU A 326 -13.52 22.56 -14.99
CA LEU A 326 -12.13 22.13 -14.85
C LEU A 326 -11.66 21.18 -15.96
N ARG A 327 -12.59 20.56 -16.68
CA ARG A 327 -12.28 19.66 -17.79
C ARG A 327 -11.46 20.41 -18.86
N PRO A 328 -10.39 19.81 -19.40
CA PRO A 328 -9.58 20.45 -20.43
C PRO A 328 -10.41 20.92 -21.62
N ALA A 329 -10.09 22.10 -22.17
CA ALA A 329 -10.82 22.68 -23.30
C ALA A 329 -10.72 21.82 -24.58
N ASN A 330 -9.57 21.19 -24.80
CA ASN A 330 -9.32 20.24 -25.88
C ASN A 330 -8.99 18.86 -25.27
N PRO A 331 -10.02 18.12 -24.81
CA PRO A 331 -9.79 16.86 -24.13
C PRO A 331 -9.31 15.80 -25.14
N ASN A 332 -8.34 15.00 -24.72
CA ASN A 332 -7.85 13.83 -25.45
C ASN A 332 -7.30 12.83 -24.43
N PHE A 333 -8.20 12.17 -23.71
CA PHE A 333 -7.83 11.24 -22.65
C PHE A 333 -7.29 9.94 -23.23
N ASP A 334 -6.29 9.36 -22.55
CA ASP A 334 -5.70 8.10 -22.95
C ASP A 334 -6.72 6.96 -22.76
N PRO A 335 -7.05 6.17 -23.80
CA PRO A 335 -8.04 5.10 -23.72
C PRO A 335 -7.70 4.03 -22.68
N LYS A 336 -6.42 3.86 -22.29
CA LYS A 336 -6.02 2.97 -21.19
C LYS A 336 -6.65 3.36 -19.85
N THR A 337 -6.99 4.64 -19.68
CA THR A 337 -7.70 5.13 -18.48
C THR A 337 -9.18 4.78 -18.48
N GLY A 338 -9.70 4.07 -19.51
CA GLY A 338 -11.12 3.71 -19.60
C GLY A 338 -12.06 4.90 -19.85
N LEU A 339 -11.51 6.07 -20.18
CA LEU A 339 -12.25 7.25 -20.62
C LEU A 339 -12.27 7.33 -22.16
N ASP A 340 -13.32 7.91 -22.73
CA ASP A 340 -13.36 8.35 -24.13
C ASP A 340 -12.54 9.64 -24.31
N PRO A 341 -12.23 10.08 -25.55
CA PRO A 341 -11.47 11.30 -25.79
C PRO A 341 -12.06 12.54 -25.11
N GLU A 342 -13.37 12.58 -24.87
CA GLU A 342 -14.08 13.66 -24.20
C GLU A 342 -14.06 13.58 -22.66
N GLY A 343 -13.58 12.47 -22.09
CA GLY A 343 -13.45 12.24 -20.65
C GLY A 343 -14.62 11.51 -20.01
N ARG A 344 -15.55 10.95 -20.78
CA ARG A 344 -16.63 10.11 -20.25
C ARG A 344 -16.13 8.69 -20.06
N PHE A 345 -16.66 7.99 -19.06
CA PHE A 345 -16.39 6.56 -18.95
C PHE A 345 -16.87 5.81 -20.21
N GLN A 346 -16.00 4.98 -20.77
CA GLN A 346 -16.38 4.02 -21.80
C GLN A 346 -17.40 3.05 -21.20
N GLN A 347 -18.68 3.23 -21.51
CA GLN A 347 -19.77 2.66 -20.71
C GLN A 347 -19.72 1.14 -20.61
N GLU A 348 -19.48 0.44 -21.73
CA GLU A 348 -19.44 -1.02 -21.75
C GLU A 348 -18.29 -1.56 -20.90
N LEU A 349 -17.10 -0.97 -21.04
CA LEU A 349 -15.92 -1.32 -20.27
C LEU A 349 -16.14 -1.07 -18.77
N PHE A 350 -16.59 0.13 -18.42
CA PHE A 350 -16.78 0.53 -17.02
C PHE A 350 -17.85 -0.31 -16.33
N GLN A 351 -18.96 -0.60 -17.02
CA GLN A 351 -20.01 -1.46 -16.48
C GLN A 351 -19.52 -2.91 -16.32
N ARG A 352 -18.70 -3.42 -17.25
CA ARG A 352 -18.09 -4.75 -17.13
C ARG A 352 -17.18 -4.82 -15.90
N LEU A 353 -16.22 -3.90 -15.76
CA LEU A 353 -15.33 -3.88 -14.59
C LEU A 353 -16.12 -3.76 -13.28
N ARG A 354 -17.16 -2.92 -13.24
CA ARG A 354 -18.00 -2.80 -12.04
C ARG A 354 -18.75 -4.09 -11.70
N ARG A 355 -19.19 -4.88 -12.69
CA ARG A 355 -19.83 -6.19 -12.46
C ARG A 355 -18.83 -7.24 -11.96
N GLU A 356 -17.56 -7.11 -12.34
CA GLU A 356 -16.46 -7.97 -11.92
C GLU A 356 -15.87 -7.55 -10.56
N ARG A 357 -16.45 -6.57 -9.87
CA ARG A 357 -15.92 -6.08 -8.61
C ARG A 357 -15.90 -7.16 -7.54
N ASP A 358 -14.75 -7.27 -6.87
CA ASP A 358 -14.66 -8.03 -5.63
C ASP A 358 -15.33 -7.25 -4.48
N ASP A 359 -16.57 -7.64 -4.21
CA ASP A 359 -17.37 -7.17 -3.08
C ASP A 359 -17.30 -8.14 -1.88
N THR A 360 -16.31 -9.06 -1.86
CA THR A 360 -16.06 -9.89 -0.68
C THR A 360 -15.78 -9.00 0.52
N PRO A 361 -16.51 -9.18 1.64
CA PRO A 361 -16.27 -8.38 2.83
C PRO A 361 -14.84 -8.54 3.35
N ILE A 362 -14.14 -7.42 3.48
CA ILE A 362 -12.80 -7.34 4.06
C ILE A 362 -12.82 -6.42 5.29
N VAL A 363 -12.05 -6.80 6.31
CA VAL A 363 -11.86 -5.99 7.52
C VAL A 363 -10.36 -5.87 7.79
N LEU A 364 -9.77 -4.76 7.35
CA LEU A 364 -8.38 -4.42 7.61
C LEU A 364 -8.27 -3.75 8.98
N ALA A 365 -8.29 -4.57 10.04
CA ALA A 365 -8.11 -4.11 11.41
C ALA A 365 -6.64 -4.17 11.80
N GLU A 366 -6.19 -3.16 12.56
CA GLU A 366 -4.88 -3.15 13.22
C GLU A 366 -4.77 -4.33 14.19
#